data_AF-A0A3C1I789-F1
#
_entry.id   AF-A0A3C1I789-F1
#
_cell.length_a   1.000
_cell.length_b   1.000
_cell.length_c   1.000
_cell.angle_alpha   90.00
_cell.angle_beta   90.00
_cell.angle_gamma   90.00
#
_symmetry.space_group_name_H-M   'P 1'
#
loop_
_entity.id
_entity.type
_entity.pdbx_description
1 polymer ?
#
loop_
_entity_poly.entity_id
_entity_poly.type
_entity_poly.pdbx_seq_one_letter_code
_entity_poly.pdbx_strand_id
1 'polypeptide(L)'
;MRKYELFTLISLVIIITIPILLHFFYTPQETTHKAQNSEIAEKENNVEGRESKNKEDATKNNDKENLDKDNKQDDKSDEIHWGVDSATYTDSDFLGCVIDNYGKPTIWGRYLGDKEGVSAGLDSNEVKLLHESNIKILIVYNHVEDATGHDNGVEHAKNAIAMANKLGVPKGVAIFLDIEPNYPVDAEFIQGWYTTLADSSYQPAVYGVFDKDSDLLKAYNSMDKEAQENTIVWTAYPQAEITTKEDAPKYDPQGPENSKLYGWQYAIEGKTCNIDTNLFIGNILEVLW
;
A
#
# COMPACT_ATOMS: atom_id res chain seq x y z
N MET A 1 -28.77 -37.26 -34.06
CA MET A 1 -29.45 -37.63 -32.80
C MET A 1 -29.15 -36.55 -31.77
N ARG A 2 -30.19 -36.02 -31.09
CA ARG A 2 -30.27 -35.21 -29.84
C ARG A 2 -29.13 -34.21 -29.55
N LYS A 3 -29.27 -32.88 -29.59
CA LYS A 3 -30.10 -31.90 -28.82
C LYS A 3 -29.98 -31.97 -27.28
N TYR A 4 -29.74 -30.77 -26.70
CA TYR A 4 -30.05 -30.24 -25.34
C TYR A 4 -29.00 -30.47 -24.23
N GLU A 5 -28.68 -29.58 -23.27
CA GLU A 5 -28.87 -28.14 -22.92
C GLU A 5 -27.70 -27.77 -21.96
N LEU A 6 -27.10 -26.58 -22.02
CA LEU A 6 -27.29 -25.46 -21.07
C LEU A 6 -27.84 -25.83 -19.67
N PHE A 7 -27.00 -25.72 -18.62
CA PHE A 7 -27.47 -25.41 -17.27
C PHE A 7 -26.48 -24.46 -16.58
N THR A 8 -27.00 -23.28 -16.29
CA THR A 8 -26.47 -22.22 -15.42
C THR A 8 -26.67 -22.55 -13.94
N LEU A 9 -25.65 -22.20 -13.15
CA LEU A 9 -25.68 -21.54 -11.83
C LEU A 9 -26.71 -21.97 -10.77
N ILE A 10 -26.24 -22.48 -9.63
CA ILE A 10 -26.88 -22.24 -8.32
C ILE A 10 -25.79 -21.96 -7.28
N SER A 11 -25.78 -20.71 -6.81
CA SER A 11 -25.05 -20.20 -5.68
C SER A 11 -25.42 -20.93 -4.38
N LEU A 12 -24.41 -21.28 -3.57
CA LEU A 12 -24.62 -21.87 -2.25
C LEU A 12 -24.38 -20.79 -1.19
N VAL A 13 -25.45 -20.11 -0.82
CA VAL A 13 -25.52 -19.22 0.35
C VAL A 13 -25.56 -20.10 1.58
N ILE A 14 -24.47 -20.13 2.36
CA ILE A 14 -24.47 -20.76 3.68
C ILE A 14 -24.91 -19.72 4.70
N ILE A 15 -26.15 -19.88 5.16
CA ILE A 15 -26.72 -19.12 6.28
C ILE A 15 -26.08 -19.64 7.58
N ILE A 16 -25.21 -18.83 8.18
CA ILE A 16 -24.65 -19.07 9.51
C ILE A 16 -25.74 -18.78 10.54
N THR A 17 -26.15 -19.81 11.30
CA THR A 17 -26.95 -19.65 12.52
C THR A 17 -26.08 -20.08 13.70
N ILE A 18 -25.57 -19.10 14.46
CA ILE A 18 -24.91 -19.34 15.75
C ILE A 18 -25.86 -18.88 16.87
N PRO A 19 -26.23 -19.75 17.82
CA PRO A 19 -27.05 -19.35 18.95
C PRO A 19 -26.21 -18.62 20.00
N ILE A 20 -26.68 -17.41 20.33
CA ILE A 20 -26.28 -16.61 21.48
C ILE A 20 -26.70 -17.33 22.77
N LEU A 21 -25.74 -17.66 23.66
CA LEU A 21 -25.96 -17.80 25.10
C LEU A 21 -24.64 -18.09 25.84
N LEU A 22 -24.10 -17.10 26.56
CA LEU A 22 -24.07 -17.06 28.03
C LEU A 22 -23.10 -15.97 28.55
N HIS A 23 -23.71 -14.98 29.20
CA HIS A 23 -23.11 -14.12 30.22
C HIS A 23 -22.40 -14.95 31.30
N PHE A 24 -21.16 -14.61 31.65
CA PHE A 24 -20.71 -14.65 33.06
C PHE A 24 -19.67 -13.57 33.35
N PHE A 25 -20.02 -12.77 34.34
CA PHE A 25 -19.30 -11.77 35.13
C PHE A 25 -17.76 -11.84 35.19
N TYR A 26 -17.11 -10.70 34.96
CA TYR A 26 -15.85 -10.38 35.65
C TYR A 26 -15.83 -8.90 36.06
N THR A 27 -15.83 -8.66 37.37
CA THR A 27 -15.66 -7.35 38.01
C THR A 27 -14.18 -6.93 38.01
N PRO A 28 -13.83 -5.67 37.71
CA PRO A 28 -12.46 -5.17 37.88
C PRO A 28 -12.20 -4.79 39.35
N GLN A 29 -11.06 -5.23 39.88
CA GLN A 29 -10.55 -4.82 41.17
C GLN A 29 -9.70 -3.55 41.00
N GLU A 30 -10.09 -2.48 41.68
CA GLU A 30 -9.28 -1.28 41.90
C GLU A 30 -8.05 -1.63 42.74
N THR A 31 -6.88 -1.15 42.32
CA THR A 31 -5.77 -0.87 43.24
C THR A 31 -5.30 0.56 43.06
N THR A 32 -5.59 1.33 44.09
CA THR A 32 -5.04 2.63 44.41
C THR A 32 -3.54 2.52 44.68
N HIS A 33 -2.71 3.35 44.03
CA HIS A 33 -1.43 3.74 44.61
C HIS A 33 -1.29 5.26 44.64
N LYS A 34 -1.00 5.69 45.87
CA LYS A 34 -0.97 7.03 46.41
C LYS A 34 0.31 7.74 45.97
N ALA A 35 0.17 9.02 45.68
CA ALA A 35 1.25 9.97 45.50
C ALA A 35 2.23 9.99 46.69
N GLN A 36 3.52 10.15 46.38
CA GLN A 36 4.45 10.84 47.28
C GLN A 36 5.23 11.89 46.51
N ASN A 37 5.16 13.08 47.10
CA ASN A 37 5.74 14.36 46.71
C ASN A 37 7.19 14.44 47.19
N SER A 38 8.10 15.02 46.39
CA SER A 38 9.28 15.75 46.91
C SER A 38 9.80 16.74 45.85
N GLU A 39 9.36 17.99 45.98
CA GLU A 39 10.17 19.23 45.94
C GLU A 39 11.62 19.02 46.44
N ILE A 40 12.70 19.75 46.08
CA ILE A 40 13.04 20.97 45.32
C ILE A 40 14.58 20.87 45.12
N ALA A 41 15.14 21.40 44.02
CA ALA A 41 16.34 22.26 44.07
C ALA A 41 16.73 22.76 42.67
N GLU A 42 16.55 24.07 42.49
CA GLU A 42 17.20 24.91 41.48
C GLU A 42 18.72 24.76 41.53
N LYS A 43 19.35 24.88 40.35
CA LYS A 43 20.62 25.60 40.21
C LYS A 43 20.77 26.12 38.78
N GLU A 44 20.55 27.42 38.65
CA GLU A 44 21.13 28.23 37.59
C GLU A 44 22.66 28.15 37.66
N ASN A 45 23.32 28.19 36.50
CA ASN A 45 24.52 29.00 36.31
C ASN A 45 24.74 29.23 34.80
N ASN A 46 24.63 30.52 34.44
CA ASN A 46 25.19 31.12 33.25
C ASN A 46 26.71 30.90 33.17
N VAL A 47 27.24 30.63 31.97
CA VAL A 47 28.53 31.19 31.54
C VAL A 47 28.45 31.55 30.05
N GLU A 48 28.82 32.80 29.78
CA GLU A 48 28.91 33.49 28.51
C GLU A 48 29.96 32.92 27.55
N GLY A 49 29.68 33.09 26.25
CA GLY A 49 30.56 33.86 25.36
C GLY A 49 31.81 33.18 24.79
N ARG A 50 31.81 32.95 23.47
CA ARG A 50 32.76 33.60 22.55
C ARG A 50 32.41 33.38 21.09
N GLU A 51 32.12 34.48 20.40
CA GLU A 51 32.33 34.64 18.97
C GLU A 51 33.83 34.58 18.63
N SER A 52 34.17 34.03 17.46
CA SER A 52 35.23 34.59 16.60
C SER A 52 35.09 34.15 15.14
N LYS A 53 34.71 35.14 14.34
CA LYS A 53 34.93 35.43 12.91
C LYS A 53 35.96 34.62 12.09
N ASN A 54 35.54 34.44 10.83
CA ASN A 54 36.23 34.63 9.53
C ASN A 54 37.46 33.76 9.19
N LYS A 55 37.38 33.06 8.04
CA LYS A 55 37.94 33.57 6.78
C LYS A 55 37.59 32.69 5.58
N GLU A 56 37.12 33.37 4.54
CA GLU A 56 37.20 32.95 3.14
C GLU A 56 38.67 32.68 2.77
N ASP A 57 38.91 31.66 1.96
CA ASP A 57 39.87 31.81 0.87
C ASP A 57 39.44 30.98 -0.33
N ALA A 58 39.20 31.70 -1.41
CA ALA A 58 38.98 31.15 -2.73
C ALA A 58 40.35 30.81 -3.34
N THR A 59 40.52 29.60 -3.86
CA THR A 59 41.56 29.35 -4.84
C THR A 59 41.01 28.46 -5.94
N LYS A 60 40.70 29.13 -7.06
CA LYS A 60 40.60 28.52 -8.38
C LYS A 60 41.93 27.86 -8.71
N ASN A 61 41.91 26.60 -9.13
CA ASN A 61 42.80 26.16 -10.20
C ASN A 61 42.06 25.11 -11.05
N ASN A 62 41.96 25.46 -12.32
CA ASN A 62 41.54 24.59 -13.40
C ASN A 62 42.63 23.54 -13.61
N ASP A 63 42.28 22.27 -13.54
CA ASP A 63 42.95 21.26 -14.35
C ASP A 63 41.89 20.38 -14.99
N LYS A 64 41.86 20.45 -16.32
CA LYS A 64 41.09 19.59 -17.20
C LYS A 64 41.75 18.23 -17.22
N GLU A 65 41.18 17.26 -16.52
CA GLU A 65 41.40 15.85 -16.84
C GLU A 65 40.08 15.26 -17.31
N ASN A 66 40.08 14.91 -18.60
CA ASN A 66 39.10 14.03 -19.23
C ASN A 66 39.12 12.68 -18.50
N LEU A 67 38.15 12.48 -17.64
CA LEU A 67 37.71 11.15 -17.23
C LEU A 67 36.31 10.98 -17.80
N ASP A 68 36.24 10.42 -19.01
CA ASP A 68 35.06 9.73 -19.50
C ASP A 68 34.80 8.56 -18.54
N LYS A 69 34.13 8.86 -17.43
CA LYS A 69 33.39 7.87 -16.67
C LYS A 69 32.08 7.70 -17.41
N ASP A 70 31.97 6.57 -18.11
CA ASP A 70 30.71 5.94 -18.45
C ASP A 70 29.84 5.89 -17.21
N ASN A 71 29.06 6.94 -16.99
CA ASN A 71 28.00 6.99 -15.99
C ASN A 71 26.80 6.30 -16.64
N LYS A 72 26.91 4.99 -16.88
CA LYS A 72 25.75 4.13 -16.97
C LYS A 72 25.15 4.12 -15.56
N GLN A 73 24.27 5.08 -15.32
CA GLN A 73 23.26 4.96 -14.30
C GLN A 73 22.52 3.66 -14.65
N ASP A 74 22.80 2.59 -13.89
CA ASP A 74 22.06 1.33 -14.03
C ASP A 74 20.58 1.68 -13.87
N ASP A 75 19.85 1.62 -14.98
CA ASP A 75 18.42 1.84 -14.99
C ASP A 75 17.77 0.67 -14.27
N LYS A 76 17.50 0.85 -12.97
CA LYS A 76 16.89 -0.17 -12.12
C LYS A 76 15.40 -0.40 -12.43
N SER A 77 14.87 0.23 -13.47
CA SER A 77 13.47 0.09 -13.89
C SER A 77 13.05 -1.36 -14.14
N ASP A 78 13.99 -2.23 -14.49
CA ASP A 78 13.74 -3.61 -14.89
C ASP A 78 13.93 -4.61 -13.73
N GLU A 79 14.31 -4.16 -12.53
CA GLU A 79 14.44 -5.03 -11.36
C GLU A 79 13.05 -5.50 -10.89
N ILE A 80 12.86 -6.81 -10.81
CA ILE A 80 11.62 -7.41 -10.30
C ILE A 80 11.71 -7.56 -8.78
N HIS A 81 10.72 -7.01 -8.08
CA HIS A 81 10.56 -7.15 -6.65
C HIS A 81 9.38 -8.06 -6.32
N TRP A 82 9.64 -9.15 -5.62
CA TRP A 82 8.59 -10.00 -5.08
C TRP A 82 8.06 -9.43 -3.76
N GLY A 83 6.75 -9.40 -3.62
CA GLY A 83 6.07 -8.91 -2.42
C GLY A 83 4.80 -9.69 -2.15
N VAL A 84 4.16 -9.32 -1.06
CA VAL A 84 2.89 -9.90 -0.61
C VAL A 84 1.93 -8.78 -0.23
N ASP A 85 0.66 -9.09 -0.10
CA ASP A 85 -0.28 -8.24 0.63
C ASP A 85 -1.19 -9.12 1.50
N SER A 86 -1.81 -8.51 2.51
CA SER A 86 -2.67 -9.25 3.42
C SER A 86 -3.74 -8.37 4.04
N ALA A 87 -4.97 -8.89 4.09
CA ALA A 87 -6.04 -8.34 4.92
C ALA A 87 -5.80 -8.55 6.42
N THR A 88 -5.10 -9.64 6.77
CA THR A 88 -4.73 -9.97 8.16
C THR A 88 -3.66 -9.01 8.67
N TYR A 89 -3.75 -8.64 9.96
CA TYR A 89 -2.73 -7.87 10.66
C TYR A 89 -1.41 -8.65 10.70
N THR A 90 -0.29 -7.97 10.42
CA THR A 90 1.05 -8.57 10.39
C THR A 90 1.75 -8.35 11.73
N ASP A 91 1.69 -9.38 12.57
CA ASP A 91 2.57 -9.50 13.72
C ASP A 91 3.84 -10.31 13.35
N SER A 92 4.72 -10.51 14.32
CA SER A 92 5.98 -11.25 14.11
C SER A 92 5.75 -12.71 13.73
N ASP A 93 4.68 -13.35 14.22
CA ASP A 93 4.38 -14.74 13.92
C ASP A 93 3.88 -14.88 12.48
N PHE A 94 3.00 -13.97 12.04
CA PHE A 94 2.50 -13.94 10.67
C PHE A 94 3.61 -13.60 9.67
N LEU A 95 4.47 -12.62 9.98
CA LEU A 95 5.67 -12.33 9.19
C LEU A 95 6.61 -13.54 9.10
N GLY A 96 6.86 -14.22 10.23
CA GLY A 96 7.65 -15.44 10.27
C GLY A 96 7.07 -16.55 9.39
N CYS A 97 5.75 -16.76 9.46
CA CYS A 97 5.03 -17.70 8.60
C CYS A 97 5.32 -17.45 7.12
N VAL A 98 5.23 -16.19 6.67
CA VAL A 98 5.47 -15.83 5.28
C VAL A 98 6.92 -16.08 4.88
N ILE A 99 7.88 -15.65 5.70
CA ILE A 99 9.31 -15.85 5.43
C ILE A 99 9.65 -17.34 5.31
N ASP A 100 9.13 -18.17 6.21
CA ASP A 100 9.48 -19.59 6.29
C ASP A 100 8.83 -20.44 5.18
N ASN A 101 7.66 -20.04 4.68
CA ASN A 101 6.87 -20.85 3.74
C ASN A 101 6.85 -20.31 2.31
N TYR A 102 7.04 -19.00 2.12
CA TYR A 102 6.95 -18.35 0.81
C TYR A 102 8.23 -17.61 0.44
N GLY A 103 8.97 -17.10 1.42
CA GLY A 103 10.18 -16.32 1.22
C GLY A 103 10.03 -14.89 1.73
N LYS A 104 11.16 -14.19 1.86
CA LYS A 104 11.16 -12.82 2.40
C LYS A 104 10.67 -11.81 1.35
N PRO A 105 9.54 -11.11 1.60
CA PRO A 105 9.04 -10.08 0.69
C PRO A 105 9.90 -8.82 0.76
N THR A 106 9.99 -8.12 -0.37
CA THR A 106 10.54 -6.77 -0.43
C THR A 106 9.46 -5.72 -0.14
N ILE A 107 8.22 -6.03 -0.50
CA ILE A 107 7.05 -5.15 -0.41
C ILE A 107 5.92 -5.90 0.32
N TRP A 108 5.22 -5.21 1.21
CA TRP A 108 4.01 -5.70 1.88
C TRP A 108 2.85 -4.71 1.72
N GLY A 109 1.80 -5.11 1.02
CA GLY A 109 0.55 -4.33 0.87
C GLY A 109 -0.31 -4.39 2.12
N ARG A 110 -0.65 -3.22 2.67
CA ARG A 110 -1.37 -3.09 3.94
C ARG A 110 -2.34 -1.90 3.93
N TYR A 111 -3.43 -2.03 4.68
CA TYR A 111 -4.57 -1.12 4.62
C TYR A 111 -4.43 0.07 5.59
N LEU A 112 -4.83 1.26 5.16
CA LEU A 112 -4.79 2.49 5.98
C LEU A 112 -5.68 2.45 7.23
N GLY A 113 -6.74 1.65 7.21
CA GLY A 113 -7.75 1.62 8.26
C GLY A 113 -8.44 0.26 8.34
N ASP A 114 -9.09 0.04 9.49
CA ASP A 114 -9.91 -1.16 9.70
C ASP A 114 -11.18 -1.09 8.85
N LYS A 115 -11.47 -2.18 8.14
CA LYS A 115 -12.78 -2.42 7.51
C LYS A 115 -13.33 -3.70 8.12
N GLU A 116 -14.40 -3.56 8.91
CA GLU A 116 -14.95 -4.66 9.72
C GLU A 116 -15.24 -5.90 8.86
N GLY A 117 -14.68 -7.04 9.26
CA GLY A 117 -14.82 -8.31 8.56
C GLY A 117 -14.09 -8.42 7.22
N VAL A 118 -13.35 -7.38 6.81
CA VAL A 118 -12.64 -7.33 5.52
C VAL A 118 -11.13 -7.21 5.74
N SER A 119 -10.65 -6.18 6.44
CA SER A 119 -9.22 -5.91 6.59
C SER A 119 -8.88 -5.27 7.93
N ALA A 120 -7.74 -5.66 8.50
CA ALA A 120 -7.11 -4.96 9.61
C ALA A 120 -6.28 -3.77 9.08
N GLY A 121 -6.47 -2.60 9.68
CA GLY A 121 -5.70 -1.39 9.40
C GLY A 121 -4.31 -1.42 10.01
N LEU A 122 -3.37 -0.73 9.37
CA LEU A 122 -2.03 -0.49 9.87
C LEU A 122 -2.04 0.30 11.18
N ASP A 123 -1.13 -0.07 12.07
CA ASP A 123 -0.76 0.73 13.23
C ASP A 123 0.77 0.97 13.30
N SER A 124 1.21 1.76 14.28
CA SER A 124 2.63 2.08 14.44
C SER A 124 3.51 0.87 14.79
N ASN A 125 2.95 -0.18 15.40
CA ASN A 125 3.71 -1.38 15.75
C ASN A 125 3.98 -2.23 14.51
N GLU A 126 2.95 -2.44 13.69
CA GLU A 126 3.09 -3.14 12.41
C GLU A 126 4.05 -2.40 11.46
N VAL A 127 3.90 -1.08 11.35
CA VAL A 127 4.82 -0.23 10.57
C VAL A 127 6.26 -0.45 11.01
N LYS A 128 6.51 -0.38 12.32
CA LYS A 128 7.84 -0.58 12.89
C LYS A 128 8.39 -1.98 12.57
N LEU A 129 7.57 -3.02 12.74
CA LEU A 129 7.96 -4.40 12.47
C LEU A 129 8.41 -4.58 11.01
N LEU A 130 7.63 -4.06 10.06
CA LEU A 130 7.92 -4.19 8.63
C LEU A 130 9.20 -3.41 8.25
N HIS A 131 9.38 -2.19 8.74
CA HIS A 131 10.59 -1.41 8.47
C HIS A 131 11.84 -1.99 9.12
N GLU A 132 11.78 -2.45 10.37
CA GLU A 132 12.91 -3.15 11.02
C GLU A 132 13.29 -4.43 10.27
N SER A 133 12.34 -5.02 9.55
CA SER A 133 12.55 -6.18 8.68
C SER A 133 13.06 -5.82 7.27
N ASN A 134 13.28 -4.53 6.98
CA ASN A 134 13.64 -4.00 5.66
C ASN A 134 12.58 -4.31 4.58
N ILE A 135 11.30 -4.20 4.93
CA ILE A 135 10.17 -4.40 4.04
C ILE A 135 9.52 -3.04 3.79
N LYS A 136 9.26 -2.73 2.52
CA LYS A 136 8.52 -1.53 2.11
C LYS A 136 7.02 -1.74 2.27
N ILE A 137 6.31 -0.72 2.73
CA ILE A 137 4.86 -0.80 2.93
C ILE A 137 4.16 -0.15 1.74
N LEU A 138 3.34 -0.93 1.05
CA LEU A 138 2.41 -0.44 0.03
C LEU A 138 1.08 -0.12 0.71
N ILE A 139 0.63 1.12 0.55
CA ILE A 139 -0.51 1.67 1.29
C ILE A 139 -1.80 1.52 0.49
N VAL A 140 -2.77 0.80 1.05
CA VAL A 140 -4.06 0.50 0.41
C VAL A 140 -5.20 1.24 1.11
N TYR A 141 -6.11 1.81 0.33
CA TYR A 141 -7.36 2.40 0.79
C TYR A 141 -8.53 1.62 0.19
N ASN A 142 -9.30 0.91 1.03
CA ASN A 142 -10.39 0.01 0.61
C ASN A 142 -11.78 0.36 1.18
N HIS A 143 -11.96 1.60 1.65
CA HIS A 143 -13.25 2.08 2.16
C HIS A 143 -14.19 2.57 1.02
N VAL A 144 -14.08 1.98 -0.17
CA VAL A 144 -14.95 2.24 -1.32
C VAL A 144 -15.84 1.02 -1.53
N GLU A 145 -17.10 1.27 -1.89
CA GLU A 145 -18.06 0.24 -2.33
C GLU A 145 -18.84 0.71 -3.57
N ASP A 146 -18.82 2.01 -3.86
CA ASP A 146 -19.34 2.66 -5.05
C ASP A 146 -18.29 3.66 -5.55
N ALA A 147 -17.63 3.32 -6.66
CA ALA A 147 -16.59 4.11 -7.29
C ALA A 147 -17.15 4.94 -8.46
N THR A 148 -18.32 5.57 -8.28
CA THR A 148 -18.94 6.44 -9.29
C THR A 148 -19.04 7.90 -8.85
N GLY A 149 -18.90 8.82 -9.81
CA GLY A 149 -19.04 10.26 -9.63
C GLY A 149 -17.78 10.96 -9.10
N HIS A 150 -17.48 12.13 -9.69
CA HIS A 150 -16.30 12.93 -9.38
C HIS A 150 -16.20 13.36 -7.91
N ASP A 151 -17.28 13.96 -7.37
CA ASP A 151 -17.28 14.46 -5.99
C ASP A 151 -17.07 13.34 -4.96
N ASN A 152 -17.55 12.13 -5.26
CA ASN A 152 -17.35 10.94 -4.45
C ASN A 152 -15.88 10.50 -4.48
N GLY A 153 -15.25 10.49 -5.66
CA GLY A 153 -13.81 10.23 -5.80
C GLY A 153 -12.95 11.24 -5.00
N VAL A 154 -13.33 12.52 -5.05
CA VAL A 154 -12.69 13.59 -4.24
C VAL A 154 -12.85 13.34 -2.74
N GLU A 155 -14.04 12.95 -2.29
CA GLU A 155 -14.32 12.66 -0.88
C GLU A 155 -13.46 11.49 -0.38
N HIS A 156 -13.42 10.39 -1.12
CA HIS A 156 -12.61 9.23 -0.78
C HIS A 156 -11.11 9.53 -0.77
N ALA A 157 -10.60 10.32 -1.72
CA ALA A 157 -9.21 10.75 -1.70
C ALA A 157 -8.88 11.61 -0.47
N LYS A 158 -9.76 12.55 -0.08
CA LYS A 158 -9.59 13.34 1.14
C LYS A 158 -9.57 12.47 2.40
N ASN A 159 -10.45 11.47 2.46
CA ASN A 159 -10.50 10.52 3.57
C ASN A 159 -9.19 9.70 3.65
N ALA A 160 -8.71 9.19 2.52
CA ALA A 160 -7.45 8.44 2.46
C ALA A 160 -6.26 9.31 2.89
N ILE A 161 -6.17 10.55 2.41
CA ILE A 161 -5.14 11.53 2.81
C ILE A 161 -5.20 11.80 4.32
N ALA A 162 -6.39 11.96 4.88
CA ALA A 162 -6.56 12.20 6.32
C ALA A 162 -6.09 10.99 7.16
N MET A 163 -6.41 9.77 6.73
CA MET A 163 -5.94 8.53 7.38
C MET A 163 -4.42 8.39 7.28
N ALA A 164 -3.85 8.59 6.09
CA ALA A 164 -2.41 8.53 5.87
C ALA A 164 -1.65 9.55 6.73
N ASN A 165 -2.14 10.78 6.81
CA ASN A 165 -1.57 11.83 7.67
C ASN A 165 -1.64 11.45 9.15
N LYS A 166 -2.75 10.87 9.60
CA LYS A 166 -2.93 10.44 11.00
C LYS A 166 -1.97 9.30 11.36
N LEU A 167 -1.74 8.37 10.43
CA LEU A 167 -0.81 7.25 10.60
C LEU A 167 0.67 7.68 10.50
N GLY A 168 0.93 8.86 9.90
CA GLY A 168 2.28 9.38 9.71
C GLY A 168 2.96 8.85 8.45
N VAL A 169 2.18 8.48 7.43
CA VAL A 169 2.72 8.07 6.13
C VAL A 169 3.56 9.23 5.54
N PRO A 170 4.79 8.98 5.07
CA PRO A 170 5.64 10.02 4.51
C PRO A 170 5.07 10.63 3.23
N LYS A 171 5.47 11.87 2.96
CA LYS A 171 5.20 12.53 1.67
C LYS A 171 5.87 11.76 0.53
N GLY A 172 5.25 11.76 -0.64
CA GLY A 172 5.70 11.06 -1.84
C GLY A 172 5.25 9.61 -1.92
N VAL A 173 4.71 9.04 -0.83
CA VAL A 173 4.15 7.68 -0.85
C VAL A 173 2.85 7.66 -1.66
N ALA A 174 2.68 6.61 -2.46
CA ALA A 174 1.45 6.34 -3.19
C ALA A 174 0.38 5.75 -2.29
N ILE A 175 -0.87 6.16 -2.51
CA ILE A 175 -2.03 5.54 -1.88
C ILE A 175 -2.80 4.82 -2.98
N PHE A 176 -2.93 3.51 -2.85
CA PHE A 176 -3.63 2.64 -3.80
C PHE A 176 -5.10 2.57 -3.43
N LEU A 177 -5.94 3.15 -4.27
CA LEU A 177 -7.39 2.95 -4.22
C LEU A 177 -7.72 1.53 -4.64
N ASP A 178 -8.36 0.77 -3.75
CA ASP A 178 -8.82 -0.59 -4.01
C ASP A 178 -10.21 -0.58 -4.63
N ILE A 179 -10.33 -1.07 -5.87
CA ILE A 179 -11.58 -1.21 -6.60
C ILE A 179 -11.82 -2.70 -6.89
N GLU A 180 -12.72 -3.28 -6.09
CA GLU A 180 -13.14 -4.67 -6.26
C GLU A 180 -13.96 -4.87 -7.55
N PRO A 181 -13.90 -6.05 -8.19
CA PRO A 181 -14.56 -6.31 -9.47
C PRO A 181 -16.09 -6.09 -9.51
N ASN A 182 -16.74 -6.14 -8.35
CA ASN A 182 -18.19 -5.98 -8.24
C ASN A 182 -18.63 -4.54 -7.90
N TYR A 183 -17.68 -3.63 -7.68
CA TYR A 183 -18.02 -2.23 -7.38
C TYR A 183 -18.35 -1.51 -8.69
N PRO A 184 -19.44 -0.72 -8.73
CA PRO A 184 -19.69 0.16 -9.86
C PRO A 184 -18.54 1.18 -9.94
N VAL A 185 -18.06 1.45 -11.15
CA VAL A 185 -16.93 2.36 -11.37
C VAL A 185 -17.14 3.21 -12.61
N ASP A 186 -16.80 4.49 -12.54
CA ASP A 186 -16.75 5.39 -13.69
C ASP A 186 -15.48 6.25 -13.74
N ALA A 187 -15.24 6.89 -14.88
CA ALA A 187 -14.05 7.71 -15.10
C ALA A 187 -14.00 8.94 -14.20
N GLU A 188 -15.17 9.53 -13.91
CA GLU A 188 -15.29 10.74 -13.10
C GLU A 188 -14.79 10.50 -11.68
N PHE A 189 -15.12 9.35 -11.07
CA PHE A 189 -14.61 8.96 -9.76
C PHE A 189 -13.09 8.84 -9.74
N ILE A 190 -12.51 8.10 -10.69
CA ILE A 190 -11.06 7.89 -10.74
C ILE A 190 -10.35 9.22 -11.03
N GLN A 191 -10.95 10.10 -11.83
CA GLN A 191 -10.47 11.47 -12.07
C GLN A 191 -10.50 12.33 -10.80
N GLY A 192 -11.58 12.26 -10.01
CA GLY A 192 -11.69 12.94 -8.71
C GLY A 192 -10.66 12.43 -7.69
N TRP A 193 -10.40 11.12 -7.69
CA TRP A 193 -9.34 10.49 -6.90
C TRP A 193 -7.95 11.01 -7.32
N TYR A 194 -7.65 10.95 -8.61
CA TYR A 194 -6.38 11.40 -9.19
C TYR A 194 -6.09 12.87 -8.86
N THR A 195 -7.01 13.77 -9.22
CA THR A 195 -6.81 15.22 -9.07
C THR A 195 -6.56 15.61 -7.62
N THR A 196 -7.33 15.03 -6.70
CA THR A 196 -7.20 15.30 -5.26
C THR A 196 -5.87 14.82 -4.69
N LEU A 197 -5.37 13.65 -5.11
CA LEU A 197 -4.07 13.14 -4.66
C LEU A 197 -2.91 13.87 -5.32
N ALA A 198 -3.00 14.17 -6.62
CA ALA A 198 -1.99 14.91 -7.36
C ALA A 198 -1.76 16.32 -6.78
N ASP A 199 -2.81 16.96 -6.25
CA ASP A 199 -2.73 18.25 -5.54
C ASP A 199 -2.28 18.12 -4.06
N SER A 200 -2.04 16.89 -3.59
CA SER A 200 -1.64 16.59 -2.21
C SER A 200 -0.13 16.33 -2.06
N SER A 201 0.28 15.79 -0.91
CA SER A 201 1.65 15.31 -0.69
C SER A 201 1.86 13.84 -1.01
N TYR A 202 0.85 13.14 -1.52
CA TYR A 202 0.88 11.71 -1.85
C TYR A 202 0.74 11.49 -3.35
N GLN A 203 1.03 10.28 -3.82
CA GLN A 203 0.91 9.93 -5.25
C GLN A 203 -0.41 9.17 -5.52
N PRO A 204 -1.09 9.45 -6.64
CA PRO A 204 -2.29 8.73 -7.05
C PRO A 204 -1.94 7.32 -7.53
N ALA A 205 -2.59 6.31 -6.94
CA ALA A 205 -2.50 4.94 -7.40
C ALA A 205 -3.85 4.22 -7.33
N VAL A 206 -4.02 3.19 -8.17
CA VAL A 206 -5.23 2.37 -8.25
C VAL A 206 -4.84 0.89 -8.30
N TYR A 207 -5.59 0.09 -7.56
CA TYR A 207 -5.56 -1.36 -7.56
C TYR A 207 -6.90 -1.92 -8.06
N GLY A 208 -6.84 -3.02 -8.81
CA GLY A 208 -8.02 -3.78 -9.21
C GLY A 208 -7.80 -4.67 -10.42
N VAL A 209 -8.87 -5.30 -10.92
CA VAL A 209 -8.83 -6.18 -12.10
C VAL A 209 -8.90 -5.34 -13.38
N PHE A 210 -7.78 -5.23 -14.10
CA PHE A 210 -7.70 -4.57 -15.40
C PHE A 210 -7.69 -5.58 -16.55
N ASP A 211 -8.73 -6.40 -16.65
CA ASP A 211 -8.95 -7.23 -17.82
C ASP A 211 -9.63 -6.42 -18.96
N LYS A 212 -9.58 -6.93 -20.19
CA LYS A 212 -10.10 -6.25 -21.38
C LYS A 212 -11.62 -5.95 -21.34
N ASP A 213 -12.38 -6.66 -20.51
CA ASP A 213 -13.84 -6.55 -20.43
C ASP A 213 -14.30 -5.84 -19.14
N SER A 214 -13.38 -5.56 -18.22
CA SER A 214 -13.62 -4.94 -16.91
C SER A 214 -14.12 -3.51 -17.04
N ASP A 215 -15.05 -3.13 -16.17
CA ASP A 215 -15.54 -1.76 -16.10
C ASP A 215 -14.47 -0.79 -15.59
N LEU A 216 -13.56 -1.28 -14.74
CA LEU A 216 -12.40 -0.53 -14.26
C LEU A 216 -11.47 -0.11 -15.41
N LEU A 217 -11.10 -1.03 -16.32
CA LEU A 217 -10.27 -0.67 -17.48
C LEU A 217 -10.97 0.34 -18.39
N LYS A 218 -12.28 0.19 -18.61
CA LYS A 218 -13.07 1.14 -19.42
C LYS A 218 -13.11 2.53 -18.78
N ALA A 219 -13.35 2.59 -17.46
CA ALA A 219 -13.35 3.83 -16.69
C ALA A 219 -11.98 4.51 -16.73
N TYR A 220 -10.90 3.77 -16.46
CA TYR A 220 -9.54 4.29 -16.50
C TYR A 220 -9.18 4.89 -17.87
N ASN A 221 -9.47 4.15 -18.95
CA ASN A 221 -9.17 4.61 -20.31
C ASN A 221 -10.01 5.82 -20.75
N SER A 222 -11.07 6.15 -20.00
CA SER A 222 -11.95 7.29 -20.26
C SER A 222 -11.59 8.53 -19.41
N MET A 223 -10.60 8.43 -18.52
CA MET A 223 -10.06 9.59 -17.79
C MET A 223 -9.29 10.54 -18.71
N ASP A 224 -8.93 11.71 -18.20
CA ASP A 224 -7.98 12.60 -18.88
C ASP A 224 -6.63 11.92 -19.07
N LYS A 225 -6.00 12.17 -20.23
CA LYS A 225 -4.73 11.52 -20.60
C LYS A 225 -3.62 11.75 -19.57
N GLU A 226 -3.54 12.95 -19.00
CA GLU A 226 -2.57 13.26 -17.95
C GLU A 226 -2.80 12.43 -16.68
N ALA A 227 -4.06 12.20 -16.31
CA ALA A 227 -4.41 11.34 -15.17
C ALA A 227 -4.03 9.88 -15.43
N GLN A 228 -4.27 9.38 -16.64
CA GLN A 228 -3.86 8.04 -17.05
C GLN A 228 -2.35 7.87 -16.93
N GLU A 229 -1.56 8.76 -17.55
CA GLU A 229 -0.10 8.66 -17.62
C GLU A 229 0.57 8.83 -16.25
N ASN A 230 -0.06 9.55 -15.32
CA ASN A 230 0.52 9.84 -14.01
C ASN A 230 0.06 8.94 -12.87
N THR A 231 -1.02 8.19 -13.04
CA THR A 231 -1.52 7.24 -12.04
C THR A 231 -0.71 5.95 -12.06
N ILE A 232 -0.33 5.50 -10.86
CA ILE A 232 0.33 4.20 -10.65
C ILE A 232 -0.73 3.10 -10.64
N VAL A 233 -0.48 2.02 -11.36
CA VAL A 233 -1.40 0.89 -11.46
C VAL A 233 -0.78 -0.36 -10.86
N TRP A 234 -1.54 -1.00 -9.97
CA TRP A 234 -1.31 -2.35 -9.48
C TRP A 234 -2.47 -3.23 -9.95
N THR A 235 -2.22 -4.10 -10.92
CA THR A 235 -3.28 -4.93 -11.49
C THR A 235 -3.41 -6.25 -10.73
N ALA A 236 -4.64 -6.76 -10.60
CA ALA A 236 -4.94 -8.12 -10.13
C ALA A 236 -5.15 -9.10 -11.30
N TYR A 237 -4.60 -8.81 -12.48
CA TYR A 237 -4.83 -9.63 -13.69
C TYR A 237 -3.57 -9.76 -14.57
N PRO A 238 -3.30 -10.96 -15.15
CA PRO A 238 -4.02 -12.22 -14.95
C PRO A 238 -3.72 -12.88 -13.60
N GLN A 239 -4.65 -13.72 -13.12
CA GLN A 239 -4.44 -14.56 -11.94
C GLN A 239 -3.77 -15.89 -12.34
N ALA A 240 -2.92 -16.39 -11.45
CA ALA A 240 -2.13 -17.61 -11.52
C ALA A 240 -2.21 -18.35 -10.17
N GLU A 241 -1.39 -19.37 -9.99
CA GLU A 241 -1.30 -20.09 -8.72
C GLU A 241 -0.39 -19.34 -7.74
N ILE A 242 -0.70 -19.41 -6.44
CA ILE A 242 0.19 -18.94 -5.37
C ILE A 242 1.50 -19.72 -5.43
N THR A 243 2.63 -19.02 -5.34
CA THR A 243 3.98 -19.60 -5.33
C THR A 243 4.83 -19.04 -4.21
N THR A 244 5.97 -19.68 -3.97
CA THR A 244 7.09 -19.05 -3.26
C THR A 244 7.68 -17.92 -4.11
N LYS A 245 8.58 -17.13 -3.51
CA LYS A 245 9.39 -16.13 -4.20
C LYS A 245 10.27 -16.74 -5.28
N GLU A 246 10.88 -17.89 -5.01
CA GLU A 246 11.80 -18.56 -5.92
C GLU A 246 11.09 -19.14 -7.15
N ASP A 247 9.82 -19.52 -6.99
CA ASP A 247 8.98 -20.10 -8.04
C ASP A 247 8.02 -19.09 -8.67
N ALA A 248 8.19 -17.78 -8.37
CA ALA A 248 7.32 -16.73 -8.88
C ALA A 248 7.31 -16.71 -10.43
N PRO A 249 6.14 -16.40 -11.04
CA PRO A 249 6.05 -16.35 -12.50
C PRO A 249 6.92 -15.22 -13.07
N LYS A 250 7.17 -15.26 -14.38
CA LYS A 250 7.73 -14.10 -15.07
C LYS A 250 6.70 -12.97 -15.01
N TYR A 251 7.15 -11.74 -14.74
CA TYR A 251 6.31 -10.54 -14.80
C TYR A 251 5.65 -10.41 -16.19
N ASP A 252 4.33 -10.57 -16.24
CA ASP A 252 3.50 -10.48 -17.45
C ASP A 252 2.07 -9.97 -17.12
N PRO A 253 1.94 -8.82 -16.45
CA PRO A 253 0.63 -8.26 -16.11
C PRO A 253 -0.13 -7.77 -17.33
N GLN A 254 -1.45 -7.64 -17.15
CA GLN A 254 -2.32 -6.90 -18.06
C GLN A 254 -2.89 -5.68 -17.35
N GLY A 255 -2.89 -4.55 -18.06
CA GLY A 255 -3.36 -3.28 -17.53
C GLY A 255 -3.52 -2.22 -18.62
N PRO A 256 -3.91 -0.99 -18.25
CA PRO A 256 -4.06 0.13 -19.18
C PRO A 256 -2.70 0.51 -19.79
N GLU A 257 -2.67 0.73 -21.11
CA GLU A 257 -1.45 1.05 -21.86
C GLU A 257 -0.81 2.37 -21.43
N ASN A 258 -1.63 3.39 -21.18
CA ASN A 258 -1.17 4.72 -20.77
C ASN A 258 -1.13 4.80 -19.24
N SER A 259 -0.28 4.02 -18.59
CA SER A 259 -0.19 4.02 -17.13
C SER A 259 1.21 3.71 -16.62
N LYS A 260 1.45 3.99 -15.34
CA LYS A 260 2.60 3.46 -14.60
C LYS A 260 2.24 2.09 -14.03
N LEU A 261 2.12 1.08 -14.90
CA LEU A 261 1.81 -0.31 -14.53
C LEU A 261 3.00 -0.96 -13.81
N TYR A 262 3.07 -0.75 -12.50
CA TYR A 262 4.21 -1.12 -11.67
C TYR A 262 3.97 -2.33 -10.78
N GLY A 263 2.72 -2.71 -10.54
CA GLY A 263 2.38 -3.84 -9.68
C GLY A 263 1.51 -4.86 -10.38
N TRP A 264 1.70 -6.11 -9.99
CA TRP A 264 0.88 -7.24 -10.38
C TRP A 264 0.64 -8.17 -9.19
N GLN A 265 -0.61 -8.24 -8.72
CA GLN A 265 -1.06 -9.34 -7.88
C GLN A 265 -1.36 -10.52 -8.78
N TYR A 266 -0.47 -11.50 -8.77
CA TYR A 266 -0.56 -12.65 -9.67
C TYR A 266 -1.31 -13.81 -9.05
N ALA A 267 -1.51 -13.86 -7.74
CA ALA A 267 -2.29 -14.92 -7.12
C ALA A 267 -2.82 -14.50 -5.75
N ILE A 268 -3.93 -15.12 -5.35
CA ILE A 268 -4.64 -14.84 -4.09
C ILE A 268 -4.75 -16.08 -3.21
N GLU A 269 -5.04 -15.86 -1.92
CA GLU A 269 -5.45 -16.87 -0.94
C GLU A 269 -4.39 -17.97 -0.67
N GLY A 270 -3.20 -17.54 -0.23
CA GLY A 270 -2.18 -18.43 0.32
C GLY A 270 -2.74 -19.35 1.43
N LYS A 271 -2.62 -20.66 1.24
CA LYS A 271 -3.21 -21.65 2.18
C LYS A 271 -2.50 -21.74 3.52
N THR A 272 -1.19 -21.54 3.56
CA THR A 272 -0.39 -21.69 4.78
C THR A 272 -0.42 -20.43 5.62
N CYS A 273 -0.25 -19.28 4.97
CA CYS A 273 -0.39 -17.96 5.54
C CYS A 273 -1.32 -17.19 4.59
N ASN A 274 -2.37 -16.55 5.10
CA ASN A 274 -3.40 -15.89 4.30
C ASN A 274 -2.88 -14.58 3.68
N ILE A 275 -2.12 -14.73 2.60
CA ILE A 275 -1.51 -13.67 1.81
C ILE A 275 -1.87 -13.82 0.34
N ASP A 276 -1.76 -12.71 -0.37
CA ASP A 276 -1.73 -12.68 -1.82
C ASP A 276 -0.28 -12.39 -2.28
N THR A 277 0.10 -12.87 -3.46
CA THR A 277 1.48 -12.78 -3.96
C THR A 277 1.59 -11.85 -5.14
N ASN A 278 2.66 -11.05 -5.12
CA ASN A 278 2.82 -9.91 -6.00
C ASN A 278 4.21 -9.84 -6.62
N LEU A 279 4.25 -9.25 -7.82
CA LEU A 279 5.47 -8.81 -8.46
C LEU A 279 5.37 -7.32 -8.77
N PHE A 280 6.47 -6.60 -8.57
CA PHE A 280 6.54 -5.17 -8.82
C PHE A 280 7.79 -4.80 -9.60
N ILE A 281 7.71 -3.74 -10.40
CA ILE A 281 8.79 -3.26 -11.28
C ILE A 281 8.89 -1.73 -11.26
N GLY A 282 9.84 -1.19 -12.01
CA GLY A 282 9.95 0.23 -12.24
C GLY A 282 10.34 0.98 -10.96
N ASN A 283 9.88 2.22 -10.85
CA ASN A 283 10.19 3.09 -9.72
C ASN A 283 9.26 2.86 -8.53
N ILE A 284 8.64 1.67 -8.42
CA ILE A 284 7.68 1.36 -7.36
C ILE A 284 8.27 1.62 -5.98
N LEU A 285 9.52 1.21 -5.71
CA LEU A 285 10.14 1.37 -4.39
C LEU A 285 10.33 2.84 -3.96
N GLU A 286 10.31 3.78 -4.90
CA GLU A 286 10.44 5.21 -4.62
C GLU A 286 9.16 5.83 -4.05
N VAL A 287 8.02 5.16 -4.25
CA VAL A 287 6.69 5.63 -3.84
C VAL A 287 6.07 4.76 -2.73
N LEU A 288 6.86 3.89 -2.09
CA LEU A 288 6.43 3.09 -0.94
C LEU A 288 7.08 3.57 0.36
N TRP A 289 6.40 3.33 1.49
CA TRP A 289 6.89 3.72 2.83
C TRP A 289 8.03 2.80 3.29
#